data_AF-A0A1G5J7E6-F1
#
_entry.id   AF-A0A1G5J7E6-F1
#
_cell.length_a   1.000
_cell.length_b   1.000
_cell.length_c   1.000
_cell.angle_alpha   90.00
_cell.angle_beta   90.00
_cell.angle_gamma   90.00
#
_symmetry.space_group_name_H-M   'P 1'
#
loop_
_entity.id
_entity.type
_entity.pdbx_description
1 polymer ?
#
loop_
_entity_poly.entity_id
_entity_poly.type
_entity_poly.pdbx_seq_one_letter_code
_entity_poly.pdbx_strand_id
1 'polypeptide(L)'
;MTDTLSNPKAITAYLKEAGYKVSQSTVYKHRDEGRIPAQKDGSFLVKDVDRYAGMHLKRLDGEAFSEDMEAIQRQKLTAEARKADAQADHWELKTLVDSGQYIDRELFNGELAARAAIFRNALATFFRTNAGEMIRLVKGEPEMGPDLIDFWLEKLEGAIGRYAEPKKWPVMAVSTMDSKEMDLEEMAE
;
A
#
# COMPACT_ATOMS: atom_id res chain seq x y z
N MET A 1 -20.22 8.93 -44.21
CA MET A 1 -19.75 9.19 -45.58
C MET A 1 -18.26 8.92 -45.59
N THR A 2 -17.79 8.00 -46.42
CA THR A 2 -16.36 7.67 -46.53
C THR A 2 -15.69 8.65 -47.48
N ASP A 3 -15.19 9.76 -46.94
CA ASP A 3 -14.42 10.71 -47.74
C ASP A 3 -13.16 10.04 -48.25
N THR A 4 -12.99 10.11 -49.57
CA THR A 4 -11.94 9.39 -50.30
C THR A 4 -11.22 10.39 -51.20
N LEU A 5 -9.90 10.41 -51.13
CA LEU A 5 -9.02 11.30 -51.87
C LEU A 5 -8.49 10.59 -53.10
N SER A 6 -8.69 11.18 -54.28
CA SER A 6 -8.42 10.50 -55.56
C SER A 6 -6.96 10.58 -56.02
N ASN A 7 -6.15 11.49 -55.46
CA ASN A 7 -4.77 11.66 -55.90
C ASN A 7 -3.82 12.14 -54.78
N PRO A 8 -2.50 11.89 -54.89
CA PRO A 8 -1.51 12.32 -53.90
C PRO A 8 -1.44 13.85 -53.70
N LYS A 9 -1.84 14.64 -54.70
CA LYS A 9 -1.94 16.10 -54.57
C LYS A 9 -3.07 16.51 -53.63
N ALA A 10 -4.21 15.83 -53.70
CA ALA A 10 -5.37 16.02 -52.84
C ALA A 10 -5.03 15.67 -51.38
N ILE A 11 -4.25 14.60 -51.17
CA ILE A 11 -3.67 14.26 -49.86
C ILE A 11 -2.82 15.41 -49.32
N THR A 12 -1.96 16.00 -50.17
CA THR A 12 -1.09 17.10 -49.74
C THR A 12 -1.88 18.36 -49.39
N ALA A 13 -2.93 18.69 -50.16
CA ALA A 13 -3.80 19.83 -49.91
C ALA A 13 -4.58 19.63 -48.61
N TYR A 14 -5.20 18.46 -48.44
CA TYR A 14 -5.92 18.06 -47.24
C TYR A 14 -5.04 18.13 -45.98
N LEU A 15 -3.83 17.58 -46.03
CA LEU A 15 -2.91 17.61 -44.89
C LEU A 15 -2.39 19.01 -44.56
N LYS A 16 -2.22 19.88 -45.56
CA LYS A 16 -1.83 21.28 -45.32
C LYS A 16 -2.98 22.08 -44.70
N GLU A 17 -4.20 21.87 -45.17
CA GLU A 17 -5.41 22.48 -44.60
C GLU A 17 -5.67 22.00 -43.17
N ALA A 18 -5.41 20.72 -42.90
CA ALA A 18 -5.43 20.12 -41.57
C ALA A 18 -4.23 20.54 -40.69
N GLY A 19 -3.34 21.41 -41.16
CA GLY A 19 -2.26 21.98 -40.36
C GLY A 19 -1.02 21.10 -40.20
N TYR A 20 -0.75 20.15 -41.09
CA TYR A 20 0.49 19.34 -41.07
C TYR A 20 1.61 19.95 -41.92
N LYS A 21 2.85 19.80 -41.44
CA LYS A 21 4.06 20.20 -42.18
C LYS A 21 4.44 19.13 -43.19
N VAL A 22 3.94 19.27 -44.43
CA VAL A 22 4.20 18.31 -45.52
C VAL A 22 4.42 18.98 -46.88
N SER A 23 5.35 18.43 -47.67
CA SER A 23 5.60 18.84 -49.07
C SER A 23 5.02 17.81 -50.04
N GLN A 24 4.67 18.23 -51.27
CA GLN A 24 4.18 17.30 -52.29
C GLN A 24 5.18 16.17 -52.53
N SER A 25 6.47 16.48 -52.65
CA SER A 25 7.54 15.50 -52.87
C SER A 25 7.60 14.44 -51.76
N THR A 26 7.33 14.82 -50.50
CA THR A 26 7.28 13.90 -49.35
C THR A 26 6.11 12.92 -49.46
N VAL A 27 4.92 13.39 -49.84
CA VAL A 27 3.74 12.54 -50.02
C VAL A 27 3.95 11.53 -51.15
N TYR A 28 4.51 11.97 -52.29
CA TYR A 28 4.84 11.08 -53.39
C TYR A 28 5.87 10.01 -52.98
N LYS A 29 6.94 10.41 -52.28
CA LYS A 29 7.94 9.46 -51.76
C LYS A 29 7.35 8.45 -50.79
N HIS A 30 6.53 8.88 -49.82
CA HIS A 30 5.93 7.98 -48.84
C HIS A 30 4.85 7.07 -49.42
N ARG A 31 4.16 7.51 -50.48
CA ARG A 31 3.30 6.64 -51.29
C ARG A 31 4.12 5.54 -51.97
N ASP A 32 5.23 5.90 -52.60
CA ASP A 32 6.09 4.94 -53.32
C ASP A 32 6.77 3.95 -52.36
N GLU A 33 7.04 4.40 -51.13
CA GLU A 33 7.51 3.55 -50.02
C GLU A 33 6.40 2.71 -49.36
N GLY A 34 5.14 2.81 -49.81
CA GLY A 34 4.02 2.04 -49.30
C GLY A 34 3.52 2.45 -47.91
N ARG A 35 3.92 3.62 -47.41
CA ARG A 35 3.53 4.12 -46.07
C ARG A 35 2.12 4.71 -46.02
N ILE A 36 1.56 5.03 -47.19
CA ILE A 36 0.18 5.51 -47.34
C ILE A 36 -0.61 4.41 -48.04
N PRO A 37 -1.52 3.70 -47.33
CA PRO A 37 -2.25 2.59 -47.92
C PRO A 37 -3.21 3.12 -49.00
N ALA A 38 -3.04 2.61 -50.23
CA ALA A 38 -3.94 2.87 -51.34
C ALA A 38 -5.00 1.77 -51.42
N GLN A 39 -6.23 2.15 -51.77
CA GLN A 39 -7.29 1.20 -52.09
C GLN A 39 -7.06 0.53 -53.45
N LYS A 40 -7.81 -0.55 -53.72
CA LYS A 40 -7.73 -1.33 -54.96
C LYS A 40 -8.06 -0.51 -56.22
N ASP A 41 -8.77 0.60 -56.07
CA ASP A 41 -9.14 1.54 -57.13
C ASP A 41 -8.14 2.70 -57.30
N GLY A 42 -7.05 2.72 -56.52
CA GLY A 42 -6.04 3.79 -56.54
C GLY A 42 -6.43 5.04 -55.73
N SER A 43 -7.55 4.99 -55.00
CA SER A 43 -8.01 6.05 -54.12
C SER A 43 -7.46 5.89 -52.68
N PHE A 44 -7.56 6.94 -51.88
CA PHE A 44 -7.04 6.97 -50.51
C PHE A 44 -8.13 7.33 -49.51
N LEU A 45 -8.36 6.51 -48.50
CA LEU A 45 -9.30 6.84 -47.43
C LEU A 45 -8.75 7.95 -46.55
N VAL A 46 -9.58 8.96 -46.26
CA VAL A 46 -9.20 10.04 -45.33
C VAL A 46 -8.76 9.48 -43.97
N LYS A 47 -9.46 8.47 -43.44
CA LYS A 47 -9.10 7.80 -42.16
C LYS A 47 -7.69 7.22 -42.16
N ASP A 48 -7.24 6.66 -43.28
CA ASP A 48 -5.90 6.07 -43.36
C ASP A 48 -4.82 7.13 -43.58
N VAL A 49 -5.17 8.22 -44.29
CA VAL A 49 -4.34 9.42 -44.43
C VAL A 49 -4.15 10.10 -43.07
N ASP A 50 -5.19 10.20 -42.24
CA ASP A 50 -5.11 10.76 -40.88
C ASP A 50 -4.22 9.91 -39.97
N ARG A 51 -4.36 8.57 -40.03
CA ARG A 51 -3.49 7.65 -39.29
C ARG A 51 -2.02 7.82 -39.69
N TYR A 52 -1.76 7.89 -40.99
CA TYR A 52 -0.42 8.17 -41.52
C TYR A 52 0.11 9.53 -41.02
N ALA A 53 -0.72 10.56 -41.05
CA ALA A 53 -0.35 11.91 -40.62
C ALA A 53 0.05 11.94 -39.14
N GLY A 54 -0.73 11.33 -38.25
CA GLY A 54 -0.45 11.27 -36.82
C GLY A 54 0.81 10.48 -36.46
N MET A 55 1.20 9.48 -37.26
CA MET A 55 2.39 8.66 -37.00
C MET A 55 3.68 9.22 -37.62
N HIS A 56 3.58 9.91 -38.77
CA HIS A 56 4.74 10.22 -39.60
C HIS A 56 4.96 11.70 -39.88
N LEU A 57 3.97 12.57 -39.60
CA LEU A 57 4.07 14.00 -39.87
C LEU A 57 4.02 14.82 -38.58
N LYS A 58 4.72 15.95 -38.59
CA LYS A 58 4.65 16.95 -37.52
C LYS A 58 3.58 17.97 -37.87
N ARG A 59 2.73 18.37 -36.92
CA ARG A 59 1.82 19.50 -37.09
C ARG A 59 2.61 20.81 -37.15
N LEU A 60 2.07 21.80 -37.87
CA LEU A 60 2.71 23.09 -38.14
C LEU A 60 2.66 24.02 -36.91
N ASP A 61 1.68 23.79 -36.03
CA ASP A 61 1.48 24.46 -34.73
C ASP A 61 2.45 24.01 -33.64
N GLY A 62 3.23 22.95 -33.87
CA GLY A 62 4.21 22.45 -32.92
C GLY A 62 3.61 21.63 -31.77
N GLU A 63 2.29 21.36 -31.76
CA GLU A 63 1.69 20.43 -30.80
C GLU A 63 2.12 19.01 -31.16
N ALA A 64 3.16 18.56 -30.47
CA ALA A 64 3.68 17.23 -30.63
C ALA A 64 2.68 16.24 -30.01
N PHE A 65 2.05 15.44 -30.87
CA PHE A 65 1.30 14.24 -30.49
C PHE A 65 2.12 13.29 -29.57
N SER A 66 3.43 13.50 -29.45
CA SER A 66 4.33 12.81 -28.52
C SER A 66 4.26 13.32 -27.09
N GLU A 67 3.94 14.60 -26.83
CA GLU A 67 3.90 15.14 -25.46
C GLU A 67 2.73 14.54 -24.66
N ASP A 68 1.55 14.39 -25.28
CA ASP A 68 0.40 13.73 -24.66
C ASP A 68 0.66 12.24 -24.41
N MET A 69 1.29 11.54 -25.35
CA MET A 69 1.70 10.14 -25.17
C MET A 69 2.78 9.98 -24.09
N GLU A 70 3.74 10.90 -24.02
CA GLU A 70 4.73 10.92 -22.94
C GLU A 70 4.10 11.22 -21.59
N ALA A 71 3.15 12.15 -21.52
CA ALA A 71 2.42 12.47 -20.30
C ALA A 71 1.59 11.26 -19.82
N ILE A 72 0.87 10.60 -20.73
CA ILE A 72 0.11 9.37 -20.46
C ILE A 72 1.04 8.25 -20.00
N GLN A 73 2.19 8.06 -20.65
CA GLN A 73 3.16 7.03 -20.28
C GLN A 73 3.79 7.31 -18.92
N ARG A 74 4.13 8.57 -18.61
CA ARG A 74 4.62 8.97 -17.28
C ARG A 74 3.55 8.75 -16.21
N GLN A 75 2.30 9.10 -16.50
CA GLN A 75 1.19 8.87 -15.58
C GLN A 75 0.97 7.37 -15.32
N LYS A 76 1.08 6.54 -16.35
CA LYS A 76 1.01 5.08 -16.22
C LYS A 76 2.15 4.53 -15.36
N LEU A 77 3.39 4.93 -15.64
CA LEU A 77 4.57 4.49 -14.87
C LEU A 77 4.50 4.90 -13.40
N THR A 78 4.01 6.11 -13.12
CA THR A 78 3.81 6.58 -11.73
C THR A 78 2.69 5.85 -11.02
N ALA A 79 1.60 5.48 -11.71
CA ALA A 79 0.54 4.65 -11.14
C ALA A 79 1.02 3.22 -10.87
N GLU A 80 1.80 2.64 -11.79
CA GLU A 80 2.41 1.32 -11.63
C GLU A 80 3.40 1.31 -10.46
N ALA A 81 4.24 2.34 -10.33
CA ALA A 81 5.15 2.49 -9.20
C ALA A 81 4.40 2.55 -7.86
N ARG A 82 3.33 3.37 -7.77
CA ARG A 82 2.50 3.46 -6.56
C ARG A 82 1.84 2.12 -6.20
N LYS A 83 1.39 1.35 -7.19
CA LYS A 83 0.83 0.01 -6.95
C LYS A 83 1.90 -0.95 -6.43
N ALA A 84 3.10 -0.91 -7.01
CA ALA A 84 4.23 -1.73 -6.55
C ALA A 84 4.64 -1.37 -5.12
N ASP A 85 4.72 -0.08 -4.78
CA ASP A 85 5.04 0.39 -3.43
C ASP A 85 3.98 -0.08 -2.41
N ALA A 86 2.69 0.11 -2.71
CA ALA A 86 1.61 -0.33 -1.83
C ALA A 86 1.58 -1.86 -1.65
N GLN A 87 1.91 -2.62 -2.70
CA GLN A 87 2.06 -4.07 -2.61
C GLN A 87 3.26 -4.45 -1.73
N ALA A 88 4.39 -3.78 -1.88
CA ALA A 88 5.57 -4.01 -1.04
C ALA A 88 5.24 -3.79 0.45
N ASP A 89 4.61 -2.66 0.78
CA ASP A 89 4.17 -2.34 2.14
C ASP A 89 3.22 -3.41 2.71
N HIS A 90 2.27 -3.90 1.89
CA HIS A 90 1.36 -4.97 2.28
C HIS A 90 2.10 -6.28 2.58
N TRP A 91 3.05 -6.69 1.72
CA TRP A 91 3.85 -7.90 1.92
C TRP A 91 4.76 -7.80 3.13
N GLU A 92 5.32 -6.63 3.41
CA GLU A 92 6.10 -6.38 4.63
C GLU A 92 5.23 -6.55 5.88
N LEU A 93 4.04 -5.94 5.91
CA LEU A 93 3.11 -6.11 7.03
C LEU A 93 2.68 -7.57 7.21
N LYS A 94 2.35 -8.26 6.11
CA LYS A 94 2.00 -9.69 6.13
C LYS A 94 3.13 -10.54 6.69
N THR A 95 4.38 -10.24 6.30
CA THR A 95 5.57 -10.91 6.84
C THR A 95 5.73 -10.69 8.34
N LEU A 96 5.45 -9.48 8.84
CA LEU A 96 5.47 -9.19 10.28
C LEU A 96 4.37 -9.93 11.05
N VAL A 97 3.18 -10.07 10.46
CA VAL A 97 2.07 -10.86 11.02
C VAL A 97 2.43 -12.35 11.04
N ASP A 98 2.86 -12.91 9.91
CA ASP A 98 3.19 -14.33 9.77
C ASP A 98 4.41 -14.75 10.63
N SER A 99 5.37 -13.83 10.82
CA SER A 99 6.52 -14.05 11.72
C SER A 99 6.17 -13.91 13.21
N GLY A 100 4.92 -13.56 13.55
CA GLY A 100 4.45 -13.41 14.92
C GLY A 100 4.96 -12.15 15.64
N GLN A 101 5.47 -11.17 14.88
CA GLN A 101 5.92 -9.88 15.42
C GLN A 101 4.78 -8.86 15.55
N TYR A 102 3.64 -9.12 14.90
CA TYR A 102 2.43 -8.32 15.04
C TYR A 102 1.48 -8.92 16.07
N ILE A 103 0.94 -8.09 16.96
CA ILE A 103 -0.06 -8.47 17.97
C ILE A 103 -1.26 -7.55 17.81
N ASP A 104 -2.46 -8.14 17.79
CA ASP A 104 -3.69 -7.36 17.78
C ASP A 104 -3.78 -6.45 19.01
N ARG A 105 -4.16 -5.18 18.78
CA ARG A 105 -4.16 -4.15 19.82
C ARG A 105 -5.22 -4.42 20.89
N GLU A 106 -6.40 -4.92 20.51
CA GLU A 106 -7.48 -5.20 21.44
C GLU A 106 -7.13 -6.41 22.31
N LEU A 107 -6.60 -7.47 21.69
CA LEU A 107 -6.07 -8.64 22.38
C LEU A 107 -4.96 -8.25 23.37
N PHE A 108 -3.99 -7.43 22.94
CA PHE A 108 -2.92 -6.95 23.80
C PHE A 108 -3.45 -6.15 25.01
N ASN A 109 -4.40 -5.25 24.78
CA ASN A 109 -5.01 -4.48 25.86
C ASN A 109 -5.82 -5.36 26.82
N GLY A 110 -6.52 -6.37 26.30
CA GLY A 110 -7.24 -7.36 27.09
C GLY A 110 -6.29 -8.16 28.00
N GLU A 111 -5.17 -8.62 27.45
CA GLU A 111 -4.12 -9.32 28.20
C GLU A 111 -3.50 -8.42 29.29
N LEU A 112 -3.24 -7.14 28.99
CA LEU A 112 -2.77 -6.18 29.99
C LEU A 112 -3.80 -5.97 31.12
N ALA A 113 -5.08 -5.85 30.78
CA ALA A 113 -6.14 -5.71 31.77
C ALA A 113 -6.28 -6.96 32.65
N ALA A 114 -6.20 -8.15 32.06
CA ALA A 114 -6.19 -9.42 32.79
C ALA A 114 -4.99 -9.51 33.76
N ARG A 115 -3.80 -9.11 33.32
CA ARG A 115 -2.60 -9.03 34.17
C ARG A 115 -2.78 -8.05 35.33
N ALA A 116 -3.34 -6.88 35.08
CA ALA A 116 -3.63 -5.90 36.13
C ALA A 116 -4.62 -6.46 37.17
N ALA A 117 -5.64 -7.21 36.73
CA ALA A 117 -6.59 -7.86 37.63
C ALA A 117 -5.94 -8.94 38.49
N ILE A 118 -5.08 -9.79 37.91
CA ILE A 118 -4.31 -10.80 38.64
C ILE A 118 -3.39 -10.12 39.66
N PHE A 119 -2.68 -9.07 39.24
CA PHE A 119 -1.78 -8.31 40.12
C PHE A 119 -2.53 -7.68 41.30
N ARG A 120 -3.65 -7.02 41.04
CA ARG A 120 -4.53 -6.48 42.10
C ARG A 120 -4.95 -7.56 43.10
N ASN A 121 -5.38 -8.72 42.60
CA ASN A 121 -5.82 -9.83 43.45
C ASN A 121 -4.65 -10.40 44.29
N ALA A 122 -3.45 -10.48 43.71
CA ALA A 122 -2.25 -10.89 44.41
C ALA A 122 -1.92 -9.90 45.56
N LEU A 123 -1.95 -8.60 45.31
CA LEU A 123 -1.75 -7.57 46.34
C LEU A 123 -2.81 -7.64 47.45
N ALA A 124 -4.08 -7.79 47.10
CA ALA A 124 -5.14 -7.91 48.10
C ALA A 124 -4.97 -9.17 48.98
N THR A 125 -4.55 -10.28 48.38
CA THR A 125 -4.27 -11.53 49.11
C THR A 125 -3.05 -11.38 50.01
N PHE A 126 -2.02 -10.72 49.52
CA PHE A 126 -0.82 -10.40 50.28
C PHE A 126 -1.15 -9.62 51.57
N PHE A 127 -1.93 -8.54 51.47
CA PHE A 127 -2.31 -7.76 52.67
C PHE A 127 -3.11 -8.59 53.67
N ARG A 128 -4.10 -9.35 53.19
CA ARG A 128 -4.93 -10.19 54.07
C ARG A 128 -4.11 -11.27 54.78
N THR A 129 -3.14 -11.86 54.09
CA THR A 129 -2.32 -12.96 54.62
C THR A 129 -1.32 -12.45 55.67
N ASN A 130 -0.71 -11.29 55.45
CA ASN A 130 0.32 -10.74 56.34
C ASN A 130 -0.25 -9.88 57.47
N ALA A 131 -1.53 -9.47 57.42
CA ALA A 131 -2.12 -8.53 58.38
C ALA A 131 -1.94 -8.96 59.85
N GLY A 132 -2.12 -10.26 60.14
CA GLY A 132 -1.94 -10.77 61.50
C GLY A 132 -0.49 -10.70 62.00
N GLU A 133 0.49 -10.89 61.10
CA GLU A 133 1.91 -10.77 61.43
C GLU A 133 2.31 -9.31 61.67
N MET A 134 1.80 -8.38 60.86
CA MET A 134 1.99 -6.94 61.05
C MET A 134 1.45 -6.46 62.41
N ILE A 135 0.25 -6.91 62.78
CA ILE A 135 -0.37 -6.55 64.07
C ILE A 135 0.49 -7.05 65.23
N ARG A 136 1.01 -8.28 65.13
CA ARG A 136 1.90 -8.85 66.15
C ARG A 136 3.25 -8.13 66.24
N LEU A 137 3.80 -7.70 65.11
CA LEU A 137 5.08 -6.99 65.03
C LEU A 137 4.99 -5.63 65.73
N VAL A 138 3.97 -4.83 65.39
CA VAL A 138 3.87 -3.44 65.85
C VAL A 138 3.24 -3.32 67.23
N LYS A 139 2.39 -4.27 67.64
CA LYS A 139 1.63 -4.22 68.91
C LYS A 139 0.82 -2.93 69.13
N GLY A 140 0.64 -2.12 68.09
CA GLY A 140 0.04 -0.78 68.16
C GLY A 140 0.99 0.34 68.61
N GLU A 141 2.28 0.07 68.74
CA GLU A 141 3.30 1.03 69.18
C GLU A 141 3.86 1.82 67.99
N PRO A 142 3.73 3.16 67.95
CA PRO A 142 4.21 3.97 66.84
C PRO A 142 5.73 3.91 66.61
N GLU A 143 6.50 3.61 67.67
CA GLU A 143 7.97 3.50 67.62
C GLU A 143 8.45 2.32 66.76
N MET A 144 7.60 1.30 66.57
CA MET A 144 7.87 0.13 65.72
C MET A 144 7.64 0.41 64.22
N GLY A 145 7.36 1.67 63.85
CA GLY A 145 7.17 2.09 62.47
C GLY A 145 8.28 1.67 61.50
N PRO A 146 9.58 1.85 61.84
CA PRO A 146 10.69 1.39 61.01
C PRO A 146 10.68 -0.13 60.78
N ASP A 147 10.47 -0.93 61.84
CA ASP A 147 10.43 -2.39 61.72
C ASP A 147 9.26 -2.86 60.84
N LEU A 148 8.10 -2.17 60.92
CA LEU A 148 6.97 -2.44 60.04
C LEU A 148 7.31 -2.11 58.58
N ILE A 149 8.01 -1.01 58.32
CA ILE A 149 8.43 -0.62 56.96
C ILE A 149 9.38 -1.68 56.38
N ASP A 150 10.38 -2.11 57.14
CA ASP A 150 11.34 -3.12 56.70
C ASP A 150 10.65 -4.46 56.41
N PHE A 151 9.76 -4.91 57.30
CA PHE A 151 8.92 -6.09 57.07
C PHE A 151 8.08 -5.95 55.78
N TRP A 152 7.49 -4.76 55.54
CA TRP A 152 6.69 -4.51 54.35
C TRP A 152 7.51 -4.57 53.07
N LEU A 153 8.69 -3.95 53.06
CA LEU A 153 9.57 -3.92 51.90
C LEU A 153 10.07 -5.32 51.55
N GLU A 154 10.49 -6.11 52.55
CA GLU A 154 10.91 -7.51 52.34
C GLU A 154 9.78 -8.36 51.73
N LYS A 155 8.59 -8.27 52.31
CA LYS A 155 7.43 -9.05 51.86
C LYS A 155 6.96 -8.59 50.47
N LEU A 156 6.98 -7.29 50.19
CA LEU A 156 6.63 -6.72 48.88
C LEU A 156 7.60 -7.18 47.80
N GLU A 157 8.90 -7.20 48.08
CA GLU A 157 9.93 -7.65 47.14
C GLU A 157 9.71 -9.12 46.76
N GLY A 158 9.37 -9.98 47.73
CA GLY A 158 8.99 -11.37 47.46
C GLY A 158 7.70 -11.50 46.61
N ALA A 159 6.72 -10.62 46.82
CA ALA A 159 5.47 -10.61 46.05
C ALA A 159 5.66 -10.14 44.60
N ILE A 160 6.46 -9.09 44.39
CA ILE A 160 6.79 -8.54 43.08
C ILE A 160 7.72 -9.49 42.33
N GLY A 161 8.69 -10.12 42.99
CA GLY A 161 9.61 -11.08 42.38
C GLY A 161 8.87 -12.21 41.65
N ARG A 162 7.83 -12.78 42.27
CA ARG A 162 6.97 -13.80 41.65
C ARG A 162 6.18 -13.29 40.43
N TYR A 163 5.84 -12.01 40.40
CA TYR A 163 5.16 -11.38 39.26
C TYR A 163 6.13 -11.08 38.11
N ALA A 164 7.40 -10.79 38.44
CA ALA A 164 8.47 -10.50 37.48
C ALA A 164 9.06 -11.74 36.81
N GLU A 165 8.77 -12.95 37.30
CA GLU A 165 9.23 -14.19 36.69
C GLU A 165 8.76 -14.30 35.23
N PRO A 166 9.67 -14.64 34.28
CA PRO A 166 9.31 -14.79 32.88
C PRO A 166 8.45 -16.04 32.70
N LYS A 167 7.13 -15.86 32.77
CA LYS A 167 6.16 -16.86 32.37
C LYS A 167 6.03 -16.82 30.85
N LYS A 168 6.13 -18.00 30.22
CA LYS A 168 5.78 -18.16 28.81
C LYS A 168 4.25 -18.21 28.72
N TRP A 169 3.64 -17.15 28.19
CA TRP A 169 2.23 -17.17 27.85
C TRP A 169 2.08 -17.57 26.39
N PRO A 170 1.20 -18.52 26.07
CA PRO A 170 0.80 -18.76 24.69
C PRO A 170 -0.01 -17.56 24.23
N VAL A 171 0.61 -16.64 23.51
CA VAL A 171 -0.11 -15.59 22.79
C VAL A 171 -0.75 -16.27 21.59
N MET A 172 -2.07 -16.17 21.44
CA MET A 172 -2.75 -16.67 20.25
C MET A 172 -2.29 -15.81 19.07
N ALA A 173 -1.55 -16.41 18.14
CA ALA A 173 -1.19 -15.76 16.90
C ALA A 173 -2.48 -15.41 16.14
N VAL A 174 -2.55 -14.20 15.58
CA VAL A 174 -3.66 -13.80 14.71
C VAL A 174 -3.72 -14.80 13.57
N SER A 175 -4.79 -15.59 13.50
CA SER A 175 -4.96 -16.57 12.42
C SER A 175 -5.27 -15.81 11.14
N THR A 176 -4.37 -15.87 10.16
CA THR A 176 -4.51 -15.24 8.84
C THR A 176 -5.58 -15.89 7.94
N MET A 177 -6.50 -16.69 8.51
CA MET A 177 -7.55 -17.40 7.76
C MET A 177 -8.45 -16.48 6.93
N ASP A 178 -8.60 -15.20 7.29
CA ASP A 178 -9.44 -14.23 6.55
C ASP A 178 -8.77 -13.61 5.31
N SER A 179 -7.44 -13.72 5.17
CA SER A 179 -6.72 -13.08 4.05
C SER A 179 -6.70 -13.90 2.75
N LYS A 180 -7.10 -15.18 2.81
CA LYS A 180 -7.10 -16.06 1.63
C LYS A 180 -8.34 -15.90 0.74
N GLU A 181 -9.43 -15.35 1.27
CA GLU A 181 -10.66 -15.16 0.49
C GLU A 181 -10.60 -13.88 -0.36
N MET A 182 -9.91 -12.83 0.10
CA MET A 182 -9.76 -11.57 -0.63
C MET A 182 -8.87 -11.68 -1.89
N ASP A 183 -7.79 -12.47 -1.83
CA ASP A 183 -6.84 -12.62 -2.95
C ASP A 183 -7.44 -13.40 -4.16
N LEU A 184 -8.52 -14.16 -3.96
CA LEU A 184 -9.14 -14.96 -5.03
C LEU A 184 -10.26 -14.22 -5.77
N GLU A 185 -10.96 -13.27 -5.12
CA GLU A 185 -11.97 -12.44 -5.78
C GLU A 185 -11.34 -11.31 -6.61
N GLU A 186 -10.25 -10.69 -6.14
CA GLU A 186 -9.61 -9.57 -6.85
C GLU A 186 -8.75 -10.00 -8.07
N MET A 187 -8.47 -11.30 -8.20
CA MET A 187 -7.81 -11.88 -9.38
C MET A 187 -8.81 -12.40 -10.44
N ALA A 188 -10.11 -12.35 -10.16
CA ALA A 188 -11.17 -12.86 -11.02
C ALA A 188 -11.95 -11.78 -11.81
N GLU A 189 -11.64 -10.50 -11.60
CA GLU A 189 -12.15 -9.34 -12.37
C GLU A 189 -11.08 -8.70 -13.27
#